data_AF-A0A4Q4CRV3-F1
#
_entry.id   AF-A0A4Q4CRV3-F1
#
_cell.length_a   1.000
_cell.length_b   1.000
_cell.length_c   1.000
_cell.angle_alpha   90.00
_cell.angle_beta   90.00
_cell.angle_gamma   90.00
#
_symmetry.space_group_name_H-M   'P 1'
#
loop_
_entity.id
_entity.type
_entity.pdbx_description
1 polymer ?
#
loop_
_entity_poly.entity_id
_entity_poly.type
_entity_poly.pdbx_seq_one_letter_code
_entity_poly.pdbx_strand_id
1 'polypeptide(L)'
;MSTAHVRLVYPHQLFEDHLEAPAGTVFVLVEDDLYFRQYAFHSHKLVLHRASMRRFARRLRDASFTVEHVDSSADVSTHDQLVELLTRLAPEQVTVFDVVDDWLSRDVSAALLSAGIELSPDDVLE
;
A
#
# COMPACT_ATOMS: atom_id res chain seq x y z
N MET A 1 -2.75 -20.67 0.35
CA MET A 1 -2.84 -20.34 1.79
C MET A 1 -3.53 -18.99 1.84
N SER A 2 -4.66 -18.86 2.54
CA SER A 2 -5.38 -17.59 2.69
C SER A 2 -4.48 -16.59 3.43
N THR A 3 -4.42 -15.35 2.98
CA THR A 3 -3.72 -14.28 3.70
C THR A 3 -4.72 -13.68 4.69
N ALA A 4 -4.48 -13.79 6.00
CA ALA A 4 -5.47 -13.30 6.97
C ALA A 4 -5.65 -11.77 6.89
N HIS A 5 -4.55 -11.02 6.77
CA HIS A 5 -4.60 -9.56 6.84
C HIS A 5 -3.55 -8.93 5.93
N VAL A 6 -3.99 -8.03 5.05
CA VAL A 6 -3.14 -7.15 4.25
C VAL A 6 -3.23 -5.72 4.76
N ARG A 7 -2.10 -5.01 4.87
CA ARG A 7 -2.06 -3.57 5.16
C ARG A 7 -1.42 -2.80 4.02
N LEU A 8 -2.16 -1.87 3.43
CA LEU A 8 -1.63 -0.95 2.41
C LEU A 8 -0.88 0.18 3.09
N VAL A 9 0.29 0.55 2.56
CA VAL A 9 1.14 1.63 3.10
C VAL A 9 1.66 2.52 1.97
N TYR A 10 1.37 3.81 2.08
CA TYR A 10 1.77 4.83 1.11
C TYR A 10 3.06 5.57 1.51
N PRO A 11 3.71 6.31 0.60
CA PRO A 11 5.02 6.93 0.85
C PRO A 11 5.02 7.97 1.98
N HIS A 12 3.86 8.51 2.35
CA HIS A 12 3.68 9.48 3.43
C HIS A 12 3.25 8.83 4.76
N GLN A 13 3.02 7.51 4.79
CA GLN A 13 2.53 6.74 5.94
C GLN A 13 3.60 5.83 6.55
N LEU A 14 4.89 6.20 6.51
CA LEU A 14 5.97 5.34 6.99
C LEU A 14 6.16 5.44 8.52
N PHE A 15 5.11 5.11 9.29
CA PHE A 15 5.02 5.26 10.74
C PHE A 15 5.59 4.07 11.52
N GLU A 16 5.98 4.29 12.78
CA GLU A 16 6.48 3.19 13.63
C GLU A 16 5.35 2.26 14.10
N ASP A 17 4.12 2.76 14.22
CA ASP A 17 2.91 2.03 14.66
C ASP A 17 2.60 0.80 13.78
N HIS A 18 3.07 0.80 12.53
CA HIS A 18 3.00 -0.39 11.68
C HIS A 18 3.75 -1.60 12.26
N LEU A 19 4.77 -1.39 13.08
CA LEU A 19 5.55 -2.47 13.71
C LEU A 19 4.77 -3.18 14.81
N GLU A 20 3.66 -2.59 15.27
CA GLU A 20 2.77 -3.16 16.28
C GLU A 20 1.59 -3.91 15.64
N ALA A 21 1.57 -4.06 14.32
CA ALA A 21 0.52 -4.78 13.61
C ALA A 21 0.42 -6.26 14.06
N PRO A 22 -0.78 -6.88 13.97
CA PRO A 22 -0.95 -8.29 14.29
C PRO A 22 0.02 -9.19 13.53
N ALA A 23 0.53 -10.22 14.20
CA ALA A 23 1.40 -11.21 13.58
C ALA A 23 0.70 -11.86 12.36
N GLY A 24 1.44 -12.03 11.26
CA GLY A 24 0.89 -12.54 10.01
C GLY A 24 0.33 -11.47 9.07
N THR A 25 0.33 -10.19 9.46
CA THR A 25 0.03 -9.08 8.55
C THR A 25 1.02 -9.05 7.39
N VAL A 26 0.48 -8.99 6.16
CA VAL A 26 1.26 -8.75 4.93
C VAL A 26 1.18 -7.27 4.60
N PHE A 27 2.34 -6.61 4.56
CA PHE A 27 2.41 -5.20 4.16
C PHE A 27 2.55 -5.09 2.65
N VAL A 28 1.77 -4.22 2.04
CA VAL A 28 1.89 -3.83 0.63
C VAL A 28 2.31 -2.38 0.59
N LEU A 29 3.54 -2.11 0.18
CA LEU A 29 4.05 -0.75 0.00
C LEU A 29 3.75 -0.29 -1.42
N VAL A 30 3.01 0.82 -1.55
CA VAL A 30 2.44 1.26 -2.83
C VAL A 30 3.11 2.55 -3.31
N GLU A 31 3.86 2.47 -4.41
CA GLU A 31 4.39 3.62 -5.14
C GLU A 31 3.31 4.20 -6.08
N ASP A 32 2.25 4.76 -5.49
CA ASP A 32 1.06 5.19 -6.22
C ASP A 32 1.31 6.22 -7.32
N ASP A 33 0.60 6.11 -8.44
CA ASP A 33 0.72 7.01 -9.58
C ASP A 33 0.47 8.48 -9.20
N LEU A 34 -0.38 8.75 -8.20
CA LEU A 34 -0.61 10.08 -7.64
C LEU A 34 0.68 10.71 -7.09
N TYR A 35 1.54 9.92 -6.44
CA TYR A 35 2.78 10.40 -5.83
C TYR A 35 4.00 10.33 -6.77
N PHE A 36 3.94 9.51 -7.80
CA PHE A 36 5.09 9.22 -8.66
C PHE A 36 4.96 9.71 -10.11
N ARG A 37 3.74 9.84 -10.64
CA ARG A 37 3.52 10.00 -12.08
C ARG A 37 2.48 11.05 -12.49
N GLN A 38 1.56 11.45 -11.62
CA GLN A 38 0.50 12.42 -11.95
C GLN A 38 1.06 13.72 -12.53
N TYR A 39 2.24 14.13 -12.05
CA TYR A 39 2.95 15.30 -12.53
C TYR A 39 4.43 14.98 -12.76
N ALA A 40 5.13 15.91 -13.43
CA ALA A 40 6.59 15.92 -13.49
C ALA A 40 7.18 16.34 -12.12
N PHE A 41 7.08 15.45 -11.13
CA PHE A 41 7.60 15.69 -9.80
C PHE A 41 9.12 15.89 -9.81
N HIS A 42 9.62 16.71 -8.87
CA HIS A 42 11.05 16.91 -8.71
C HIS A 42 11.76 15.60 -8.39
N SER A 43 12.87 15.32 -9.07
CA SER A 43 13.63 14.07 -8.94
C SER A 43 13.99 13.74 -7.49
N HIS A 44 14.44 14.73 -6.71
CA HIS A 44 14.73 14.56 -5.27
C HIS A 44 13.53 14.06 -4.45
N LYS A 45 12.30 14.50 -4.73
CA LYS A 45 11.10 14.00 -4.05
C LYS A 45 10.89 12.51 -4.33
N LEU A 46 11.00 12.13 -5.61
CA LEU A 46 10.86 10.74 -6.03
C LEU A 46 11.95 9.85 -5.41
N VAL A 47 13.20 10.30 -5.44
CA VAL A 47 14.33 9.58 -4.81
C VAL A 47 14.09 9.42 -3.30
N LEU A 48 13.62 10.46 -2.61
CA LEU A 48 13.30 10.40 -1.19
C LEU A 48 12.21 9.37 -0.91
N HIS A 49 11.08 9.41 -1.63
CA HIS A 49 10.00 8.44 -1.43
C HIS A 49 10.49 7.01 -1.61
N ARG A 50 11.18 6.70 -2.73
CA ARG A 50 11.70 5.34 -2.97
C ARG A 50 12.70 4.89 -1.90
N ALA A 51 13.63 5.77 -1.53
CA ALA A 51 14.65 5.44 -0.54
C ALA A 51 14.04 5.18 0.84
N SER A 52 13.10 6.03 1.26
CA SER A 52 12.39 5.89 2.54
C SER A 52 11.53 4.64 2.58
N MET A 53 10.75 4.37 1.52
CA MET A 53 9.93 3.17 1.41
C MET A 53 10.78 1.90 1.43
N ARG A 54 11.90 1.85 0.70
CA ARG A 54 12.83 0.70 0.73
C ARG A 54 13.44 0.49 2.10
N ARG A 55 13.81 1.57 2.81
CA ARG A 55 14.29 1.48 4.19
C ARG A 55 13.20 0.95 5.12
N PHE A 56 11.97 1.42 4.96
CA PHE A 56 10.84 0.99 5.77
C PHE A 56 10.49 -0.48 5.53
N ALA A 57 10.48 -0.93 4.27
CA ALA A 57 10.30 -2.34 3.91
C ALA A 57 11.33 -3.24 4.60
N ARG A 58 12.59 -2.81 4.71
CA ARG A 58 13.62 -3.56 5.46
C ARG A 58 13.27 -3.63 6.94
N ARG A 59 12.87 -2.51 7.55
CA ARG A 59 12.47 -2.46 8.96
C ARG A 59 11.28 -3.39 9.27
N LEU A 60 10.28 -3.45 8.37
CA LEU A 60 9.15 -4.38 8.49
C LEU A 60 9.60 -5.85 8.38
N ARG A 61 10.48 -6.18 7.43
CA ARG A 61 11.04 -7.53 7.30
C ARG A 61 11.90 -7.93 8.50
N ASP A 62 12.69 -7.01 9.04
CA ASP A 62 13.48 -7.22 10.25
C ASP A 62 12.58 -7.48 11.48
N ALA A 63 11.37 -6.91 11.49
CA ALA A 63 10.31 -7.22 12.45
C ALA A 63 9.49 -8.48 12.10
N SER A 64 9.97 -9.31 11.16
CA SER A 64 9.36 -10.59 10.74
C SER A 64 8.03 -10.49 9.99
N PHE A 65 7.69 -9.31 9.45
CA PHE A 65 6.53 -9.18 8.58
C PHE A 65 6.84 -9.55 7.11
N THR A 66 5.83 -10.05 6.41
CA THR A 66 5.90 -10.23 4.95
C THR A 66 5.65 -8.89 4.27
N VAL A 67 6.45 -8.56 3.26
CA VAL A 67 6.37 -7.27 2.56
C VAL A 67 6.37 -7.47 1.06
N GLU A 68 5.25 -7.12 0.43
CA GLU A 68 5.03 -7.02 -1.01
C GLU A 68 5.14 -5.55 -1.46
N HIS A 69 5.41 -5.34 -2.75
CA HIS A 69 5.58 -4.01 -3.34
C HIS A 69 4.71 -3.86 -4.58
N VAL A 70 4.08 -2.69 -4.70
CA VAL A 70 3.55 -2.18 -5.97
C VAL A 70 4.46 -1.03 -6.37
N ASP A 71 5.35 -1.30 -7.33
CA ASP A 71 6.30 -0.32 -7.82
C ASP A 71 5.65 0.57 -8.90
N SER A 72 6.07 1.82 -8.99
CA SER A 72 5.54 2.72 -10.02
C SER A 72 6.00 2.26 -11.41
N SER A 73 5.06 1.95 -12.29
CA SER A 73 5.30 1.41 -13.63
C SER A 73 4.76 2.33 -14.72
N ALA A 74 5.39 2.33 -15.90
CA ALA A 74 4.92 3.10 -17.06
C ALA A 74 3.89 2.39 -17.92
N ASP A 75 3.84 1.08 -17.78
CA ASP A 75 3.04 0.22 -18.65
C ASP A 75 1.77 -0.26 -17.95
N VAL A 76 1.78 -0.30 -16.62
CA VAL A 76 0.69 -0.81 -15.79
C VAL A 76 0.38 0.20 -14.68
N SER A 77 -0.90 0.55 -14.52
CA SER A 77 -1.34 1.50 -13.50
C SER A 77 -1.16 0.92 -12.09
N THR A 78 -1.08 1.78 -11.07
CA THR A 78 -1.09 1.32 -9.68
C THR A 78 -2.38 0.56 -9.36
N HIS A 79 -3.51 1.02 -9.88
CA HIS A 79 -4.81 0.36 -9.74
C HIS A 79 -4.76 -1.10 -10.21
N ASP A 80 -4.33 -1.35 -11.45
CA ASP A 80 -4.31 -2.70 -12.03
C ASP A 80 -3.33 -3.62 -11.28
N GLN A 81 -2.16 -3.08 -10.89
CA GLN A 81 -1.18 -3.81 -10.08
C GLN A 81 -1.74 -4.19 -8.71
N LEU A 82 -2.47 -3.29 -8.06
CA LEU A 82 -3.13 -3.56 -6.79
C LEU A 82 -4.23 -4.62 -6.95
N VAL A 83 -5.07 -4.54 -7.98
CA VAL A 83 -6.11 -5.53 -8.26
C VAL A 83 -5.52 -6.91 -8.46
N GLU A 84 -4.46 -7.03 -9.27
CA GLU A 84 -3.77 -8.30 -9.52
C GLU A 84 -3.17 -8.86 -8.22
N LEU A 85 -2.45 -8.03 -7.47
CA LEU A 85 -1.80 -8.43 -6.23
C LEU A 85 -2.81 -8.89 -5.18
N LEU A 86 -3.88 -8.12 -4.96
CA LEU A 86 -4.91 -8.42 -3.97
C LEU A 86 -5.72 -9.66 -4.35
N THR A 87 -6.03 -9.83 -5.64
CA THR A 87 -6.69 -11.05 -6.14
C THR A 87 -5.81 -12.28 -5.92
N ARG A 88 -4.48 -12.16 -6.11
CA ARG A 88 -3.51 -13.24 -5.85
C ARG A 88 -3.39 -13.56 -4.36
N LEU A 89 -3.34 -12.54 -3.50
CA LEU A 89 -3.21 -12.71 -2.05
C LEU A 89 -4.50 -13.20 -1.40
N ALA A 90 -5.66 -12.86 -2.01
CA ALA A 90 -7.01 -13.16 -1.54
C ALA A 90 -7.17 -12.94 -0.03
N PRO A 91 -6.96 -11.70 0.47
CA PRO A 91 -6.96 -11.45 1.89
C PRO A 91 -8.35 -11.51 2.51
N GLU A 92 -8.45 -11.95 3.77
CA GLU A 92 -9.70 -11.90 4.53
C GLU A 92 -10.02 -10.47 5.01
N GLN A 93 -8.99 -9.66 5.25
CA GLN A 93 -9.11 -8.25 5.62
C GLN A 93 -8.02 -7.41 4.94
N VAL A 94 -8.39 -6.20 4.51
CA VAL A 94 -7.43 -5.17 4.09
C VAL A 94 -7.59 -3.95 5.00
N THR A 95 -6.49 -3.43 5.55
CA THR A 95 -6.52 -2.14 6.26
C THR A 95 -5.56 -1.13 5.64
N VAL A 96 -5.86 0.15 5.87
CA VAL A 96 -5.09 1.28 5.38
C VAL A 96 -5.25 2.44 6.36
N PHE A 97 -4.20 3.22 6.61
CA PHE A 97 -4.38 4.49 7.33
C PHE A 97 -5.14 5.47 6.45
N ASP A 98 -5.89 6.40 7.05
CA ASP A 98 -6.48 7.50 6.29
C ASP A 98 -5.41 8.16 5.41
N VAL A 99 -5.69 8.21 4.11
CA VAL A 99 -4.78 8.72 3.10
C VAL A 99 -4.84 10.24 2.98
N VAL A 100 -5.79 10.89 3.66
CA VAL A 100 -5.96 12.35 3.75
C VAL A 100 -5.93 13.03 2.37
N ASP A 101 -6.47 12.34 1.36
CA ASP A 101 -6.60 12.80 -0.02
C ASP A 101 -7.81 12.13 -0.69
N ASP A 102 -8.74 12.94 -1.19
CA ASP A 102 -9.99 12.45 -1.79
C ASP A 102 -9.77 11.64 -3.07
N TRP A 103 -8.74 11.95 -3.86
CA TRP A 103 -8.46 11.24 -5.10
C TRP A 103 -7.86 9.87 -4.80
N LEU A 104 -6.89 9.82 -3.88
CA LEU A 104 -6.29 8.58 -3.45
C LEU A 104 -7.33 7.68 -2.78
N SER A 105 -8.14 8.21 -1.88
CA SER A 105 -9.20 7.45 -1.18
C SER A 105 -10.15 6.78 -2.18
N ARG A 106 -10.54 7.51 -3.24
CA ARG A 106 -11.41 6.98 -4.30
C ARG A 106 -10.72 5.91 -5.14
N ASP A 107 -9.45 6.11 -5.48
CA ASP A 107 -8.70 5.13 -6.29
C ASP A 107 -8.46 3.83 -5.53
N VAL A 108 -8.06 3.92 -4.25
CA VAL A 108 -7.90 2.77 -3.36
C VAL A 108 -9.21 2.01 -3.22
N SER A 109 -10.31 2.72 -2.96
CA SER A 109 -11.63 2.10 -2.85
C SER A 109 -12.02 1.39 -4.15
N ALA A 110 -11.75 1.99 -5.31
CA ALA A 110 -12.05 1.40 -6.61
C ALA A 110 -11.20 0.14 -6.90
N ALA A 111 -9.92 0.16 -6.54
CA ALA A 111 -9.02 -0.99 -6.70
C ALA A 111 -9.46 -2.16 -5.80
N LEU A 112 -9.82 -1.87 -4.54
CA LEU A 112 -10.32 -2.88 -3.61
C LEU A 112 -11.62 -3.51 -4.12
N LEU A 113 -12.59 -2.69 -4.55
CA LEU A 113 -13.84 -3.19 -5.13
C LEU A 113 -13.59 -4.06 -6.36
N SER A 114 -12.65 -3.69 -7.22
CA SER A 114 -12.29 -4.45 -8.42
C SER A 114 -11.61 -5.79 -8.09
N ALA A 115 -10.95 -5.87 -6.94
CA ALA A 115 -10.43 -7.13 -6.37
C ALA A 115 -11.50 -7.93 -5.58
N GLY A 116 -12.74 -7.45 -5.50
CA GLY A 116 -13.82 -8.10 -4.75
C GLY A 116 -13.75 -7.87 -3.24
N ILE A 117 -13.07 -6.81 -2.80
CA ILE A 117 -12.87 -6.46 -1.39
C ILE A 117 -13.67 -5.18 -1.09
N GLU A 118 -14.56 -5.25 -0.10
CA GLU A 118 -15.25 -4.08 0.42
C GLU A 118 -14.49 -3.52 1.62
N LEU A 119 -14.18 -2.22 1.58
CA LEU A 119 -13.54 -1.52 2.71
C LEU A 119 -14.62 -1.04 3.68
N SER A 120 -14.56 -1.46 4.94
CA SER A 120 -15.41 -0.93 6.00
C SER A 120 -14.75 0.28 6.69
N PRO A 121 -15.50 1.15 7.39
CA PRO A 121 -14.90 2.22 8.18
C PRO A 121 -13.92 1.72 9.25
N ASP A 122 -14.13 0.52 9.79
CA ASP A 122 -13.25 -0.10 10.79
C ASP A 122 -11.91 -0.57 10.19
N ASP A 123 -11.81 -0.63 8.86
CA ASP A 123 -10.58 -0.98 8.15
C ASP A 123 -9.69 0.24 7.86
N VAL A 124 -10.20 1.45 8.11
CA VAL A 124 -9.45 2.70 8.01
C VAL A 124 -8.88 3.06 9.38
N LEU A 125 -7.56 3.07 9.46
CA LEU A 125 -6.82 3.36 10.69
C LEU A 125 -6.63 4.88 10.85
N GLU A 126 -6.59 5.35 12.11
CA GLU A 126 -6.29 6.74 12.49
C GLU A 126 -4.79 6.99 12.67
#